data_AF-Q5UK74-F1
#
_entry.id   AF-Q5UK74-F1
#
_cell.length_a   1.000
_cell.length_b   1.000
_cell.length_c   1.000
_cell.angle_alpha   90.00
_cell.angle_beta   90.00
_cell.angle_gamma   90.00
#
_symmetry.space_group_name_H-M   'P 1'
#
loop_
_entity.id
_entity.type
_entity.pdbx_description
1 polymer ?
#
loop_
_entity_poly.entity_id
_entity_poly.type
_entity_poly.pdbx_seq_one_letter_code
_entity_poly.pdbx_strand_id
1 'polypeptide(L)'
;SIQKNMVYTCHRDKNCVINKVTRNRCQYCRLQKCFEVGMSKESVRNDRNKKKKEPSKQESTENYEMTAELDDLTEKIRKAHQETFPSLCQLGKYTTNSSADHRVRLDLGLWDKFSELATKCIIKIVEFAKRLPGFTSLTIADQITLLKAACLDILILRICTRYTPEQDTMTFSDGLT
;
A
#
# COMPACT_ATOMS: atom_id res chain seq x y z
N SER A 1 3.38 0.18 16.86
CA SER A 1 4.35 0.38 15.76
C SER A 1 4.07 -0.53 14.58
N ILE A 2 4.23 -1.86 14.70
CA ILE A 2 4.11 -2.79 13.56
C ILE A 2 2.67 -3.00 13.07
N GLN A 3 1.73 -3.38 13.95
CA GLN A 3 0.33 -3.68 13.54
C GLN A 3 -0.38 -2.52 12.83
N LYS A 4 -0.02 -1.27 13.17
CA LYS A 4 -0.61 -0.06 12.59
C LYS A 4 0.27 0.57 11.49
N ASN A 5 1.34 -0.08 11.04
CA ASN A 5 2.33 0.47 10.10
C ASN A 5 2.74 1.92 10.43
N MET A 6 3.00 2.20 11.71
CA MET A 6 3.37 3.55 12.16
C MET A 6 4.74 3.95 11.62
N VAL A 7 4.83 5.15 11.06
CA VAL A 7 6.10 5.81 10.72
C VAL A 7 6.40 6.84 11.79
N TYR A 8 7.61 6.79 12.35
CA TYR A 8 8.08 7.76 13.34
C TYR A 8 9.25 8.57 12.79
N THR A 9 9.39 9.81 13.26
CA THR A 9 10.50 10.70 12.90
C THR A 9 11.32 11.02 14.14
N CYS A 10 12.64 11.04 14.02
CA CYS A 10 13.52 11.59 15.06
C CYS A 10 13.72 13.07 14.80
N HIS A 11 13.60 13.89 15.85
CA HIS A 11 13.86 15.34 15.79
C HIS A 11 15.27 15.71 16.30
N ARG A 12 16.19 14.75 16.28
CA ARG A 12 17.61 14.87 16.66
C ARG A 12 18.43 14.06 15.65
N ASP A 13 19.62 13.60 16.02
CA ASP A 13 20.56 12.92 15.14
C ASP A 13 20.31 11.40 15.01
N LYS A 14 19.06 10.94 15.21
CA LYS A 14 18.67 9.51 15.13
C LYS A 14 19.47 8.58 16.07
N ASN A 15 20.11 9.12 17.10
CA ASN A 15 21.01 8.41 18.03
C ASN A 15 20.56 8.53 19.51
N CYS A 16 19.27 8.75 19.76
CA CYS A 16 18.77 8.96 21.13
C CYS A 16 19.01 7.74 22.03
N VAL A 17 19.69 7.94 23.16
CA VAL A 17 19.91 6.88 24.16
C VAL A 17 18.58 6.42 24.75
N ILE A 18 18.28 5.12 24.60
CA ILE A 18 17.06 4.47 25.12
C ILE A 18 17.37 3.72 26.42
N ASN A 19 16.90 4.27 27.54
CA ASN A 19 16.95 3.68 28.87
C ASN A 19 15.57 3.77 29.59
N LYS A 20 15.47 3.31 30.84
CA LYS A 20 14.21 3.27 31.60
C LYS A 20 13.48 4.62 31.68
N VAL A 21 14.23 5.72 31.76
CA VAL A 21 13.71 7.09 31.90
C VAL A 21 13.48 7.74 30.54
N THR A 22 14.36 7.51 29.57
CA THR A 22 14.35 8.23 28.28
C THR A 22 13.59 7.52 27.16
N ARG A 23 13.16 6.26 27.35
CA ARG A 23 12.56 5.42 26.29
C ARG A 23 11.36 6.02 25.57
N ASN A 24 10.61 6.93 26.19
CA ASN A 24 9.44 7.57 25.58
C ASN A 24 9.78 8.89 24.86
N ARG A 25 11.01 9.40 24.98
CA ARG A 25 11.43 10.69 24.39
C ARG A 25 11.55 10.67 22.87
N CYS A 26 11.82 9.50 22.27
CA CYS A 26 11.91 9.35 20.83
C CYS A 26 11.40 7.98 20.39
N GLN A 27 10.23 7.96 19.75
CA GLN A 27 9.60 6.73 19.26
C GLN A 27 10.40 6.10 18.11
N TYR A 28 11.01 6.93 17.23
CA TYR A 28 11.87 6.46 16.15
C TYR A 28 13.07 5.66 16.68
N CYS A 29 13.90 6.25 17.56
CA CYS A 29 15.10 5.59 18.08
C CYS A 29 14.74 4.38 18.94
N ARG A 30 13.59 4.41 19.63
CA ARG A 30 13.09 3.25 20.37
C ARG A 30 12.73 2.10 19.44
N LEU A 31 12.02 2.38 18.35
CA LEU A 31 11.62 1.37 17.37
C LEU A 31 12.84 0.82 16.61
N GLN A 32 13.81 1.67 16.25
CA GLN A 32 15.08 1.23 15.68
C GLN A 32 15.82 0.26 16.61
N LYS A 33 15.97 0.63 17.89
CA LYS A 33 16.59 -0.25 18.88
C LYS A 33 15.85 -1.60 19.04
N CYS A 34 14.53 -1.65 18.88
CA CYS A 34 13.79 -2.92 18.84
C CYS A 34 14.24 -3.83 17.69
N PHE A 35 14.49 -3.27 16.50
CA PHE A 35 15.00 -4.04 15.36
C PHE A 35 16.47 -4.43 15.53
N GLU A 36 17.30 -3.53 16.08
CA GLU A 36 18.73 -3.80 16.36
C GLU A 36 18.93 -4.97 17.31
N VAL A 37 18.03 -5.16 18.30
CA VAL A 37 18.08 -6.32 19.20
C VAL A 37 17.44 -7.58 18.62
N GLY A 38 17.03 -7.56 17.35
CA GLY A 38 16.54 -8.74 16.62
C GLY A 38 15.03 -8.98 16.69
N MET A 39 14.20 -7.99 17.05
CA MET A 39 12.74 -8.18 16.97
C MET A 39 12.29 -8.28 15.50
N SER A 40 11.76 -9.44 15.10
CA SER A 40 11.20 -9.64 13.75
C SER A 40 9.86 -8.93 13.58
N LYS A 41 9.73 -8.18 12.48
CA LYS A 41 8.48 -7.52 12.08
C LYS A 41 7.42 -8.54 11.66
N GLU A 42 7.86 -9.63 11.03
CA GLU A 42 7.07 -10.71 10.45
C GLU A 42 6.42 -11.58 11.53
N SER A 43 7.01 -11.63 12.72
CA SER A 43 6.51 -12.40 13.86
C SER A 43 5.29 -11.77 14.55
N VAL A 44 4.90 -10.55 14.17
CA VAL A 44 3.78 -9.82 14.78
C VAL A 44 2.45 -10.26 14.17
N ARG A 45 1.62 -10.95 14.97
CA ARG A 45 0.24 -11.34 14.57
C ARG A 45 -0.71 -10.14 14.66
N ASN A 46 -1.61 -10.00 13.68
CA ASN A 46 -2.67 -8.96 13.70
C ASN A 46 -3.92 -9.37 14.47
N ASP A 47 -4.02 -10.64 14.88
CA ASP A 47 -5.25 -11.19 15.47
C ASP A 47 -5.32 -11.00 16.98
N ARG A 48 -6.02 -9.95 17.41
CA ARG A 48 -6.77 -9.99 18.66
C ARG A 48 -8.22 -9.65 18.36
N ASN A 49 -9.08 -10.68 18.35
CA ASN A 49 -10.52 -10.55 18.50
C ASN A 49 -10.83 -9.66 19.72
N LYS A 50 -11.25 -8.42 19.46
CA LYS A 50 -11.65 -7.48 20.51
C LYS A 50 -13.09 -7.80 20.89
N LYS A 51 -13.30 -8.56 21.98
CA LYS A 51 -14.61 -8.65 22.65
C LYS A 51 -15.04 -7.22 23.00
N LYS A 52 -16.24 -6.83 22.54
CA LYS A 52 -16.88 -5.54 22.81
C LYS A 52 -16.90 -5.28 24.33
N LYS A 53 -16.34 -4.16 24.77
CA LYS A 53 -16.60 -3.56 26.09
C LYS A 53 -17.26 -2.21 25.84
N GLU A 54 -18.41 -2.00 26.47
CA GLU A 54 -19.25 -0.80 26.36
C GLU A 54 -18.53 0.48 26.83
N PRO A 55 -18.96 1.68 26.37
CA PRO A 55 -18.28 2.93 26.68
C PRO A 55 -18.83 3.58 27.95
N SER A 56 -17.94 4.10 28.80
CA SER A 56 -18.26 5.11 29.82
C SER A 56 -17.88 6.51 29.32
N LYS A 57 -18.73 7.50 29.65
CA LYS A 57 -18.77 8.89 29.14
C LYS A 57 -17.60 9.80 29.58
N GLN A 58 -17.44 10.88 28.78
CA GLN A 58 -16.79 12.20 29.02
C GLN A 58 -15.25 12.22 28.94
N GLU A 59 -14.56 13.18 28.28
CA GLU A 59 -14.77 14.62 28.08
C GLU A 59 -14.16 15.15 26.76
N SER A 60 -14.63 16.32 26.31
CA SER A 60 -14.27 17.01 25.06
C SER A 60 -12.80 17.43 24.97
N THR A 61 -12.08 16.86 24.02
CA THR A 61 -10.92 17.47 23.37
C THR A 61 -11.09 17.21 21.88
N GLU A 62 -10.87 18.20 21.02
CA GLU A 62 -10.92 18.08 19.56
C GLU A 62 -9.83 17.12 19.06
N ASN A 63 -10.04 15.82 19.29
CA ASN A 63 -9.38 14.73 18.60
C ASN A 63 -10.32 14.37 17.45
N TYR A 64 -9.80 14.34 16.22
CA TYR A 64 -10.46 13.68 15.11
C TYR A 64 -10.58 12.19 15.46
N GLU A 65 -11.60 11.82 16.24
CA GLU A 65 -11.92 10.43 16.55
C GLU A 65 -12.40 9.80 15.25
N MET A 66 -11.52 9.02 14.64
CA MET A 66 -11.86 8.12 13.54
C MET A 66 -13.04 7.26 14.02
N THR A 67 -14.23 7.52 13.49
CA THR A 67 -15.43 6.76 13.89
C THR A 67 -15.23 5.31 13.46
N ALA A 68 -15.80 4.36 14.21
CA ALA A 68 -15.68 2.94 13.89
C ALA A 68 -16.17 2.59 12.47
N GLU A 69 -17.07 3.41 11.92
CA GLU A 69 -17.57 3.31 10.55
C GLU A 69 -16.52 3.71 9.50
N LEU A 70 -15.74 4.75 9.76
CA LEU A 70 -14.68 5.19 8.86
C LEU A 70 -13.48 4.22 8.87
N ASP A 71 -13.21 3.60 10.02
CA ASP A 71 -12.24 2.51 10.15
C ASP A 71 -12.66 1.27 9.32
N ASP A 72 -13.93 0.87 9.37
CA ASP A 72 -14.46 -0.24 8.58
C ASP A 72 -14.37 0.03 7.07
N LEU A 73 -14.72 1.25 6.64
CA LEU A 73 -14.54 1.68 5.25
C LEU A 73 -13.08 1.60 4.82
N THR A 74 -12.17 2.12 5.63
CA THR A 74 -10.73 2.11 5.37
C THR A 74 -10.21 0.68 5.20
N GLU A 75 -10.62 -0.24 6.08
CA GLU A 75 -10.20 -1.64 6.02
C GLU A 75 -10.74 -2.35 4.77
N LYS A 76 -12.00 -2.08 4.38
CA LYS A 76 -12.58 -2.63 3.14
C LYS A 76 -11.81 -2.18 1.90
N ILE A 77 -11.48 -0.90 1.80
CA ILE A 77 -10.70 -0.35 0.68
C ILE A 77 -9.29 -0.96 0.68
N ARG A 78 -8.64 -1.03 1.85
CA ARG A 78 -7.30 -1.62 2.00
C ARG A 78 -7.27 -3.07 1.51
N LYS A 79 -8.26 -3.89 1.91
CA LYS A 79 -8.38 -5.28 1.45
C LYS A 79 -8.64 -5.38 -0.05
N ALA A 80 -9.60 -4.62 -0.57
CA ALA A 80 -9.91 -4.58 -2.00
C ALA A 80 -8.68 -4.25 -2.84
N HIS A 81 -7.86 -3.28 -2.41
CA HIS A 81 -6.61 -2.94 -3.08
C HIS A 81 -5.59 -4.09 -3.04
N GLN A 82 -5.33 -4.68 -1.86
CA GLN A 82 -4.34 -5.76 -1.70
C GLN A 82 -4.70 -7.02 -2.48
N GLU A 83 -5.99 -7.37 -2.59
CA GLU A 83 -6.46 -8.54 -3.33
C GLU A 83 -6.41 -8.35 -4.86
N THR A 84 -6.49 -7.10 -5.33
CA THR A 84 -6.50 -6.79 -6.77
C THR A 84 -5.17 -6.26 -7.27
N PHE A 85 -4.22 -5.99 -6.38
CA PHE A 85 -2.89 -5.50 -6.72
C PHE A 85 -1.86 -5.98 -5.68
N PRO A 86 -1.10 -7.07 -5.96
CA PRO A 86 -0.13 -7.60 -5.02
C PRO A 86 0.98 -6.59 -4.74
N SER A 87 1.59 -6.67 -3.56
CA SER A 87 2.69 -5.76 -3.19
C SER A 87 3.98 -6.14 -3.91
N LEU A 88 4.88 -5.17 -4.14
CA LEU A 88 6.16 -5.38 -4.83
C LEU A 88 6.99 -6.54 -4.22
N CYS A 89 6.96 -6.68 -2.89
CA CYS A 89 7.71 -7.72 -2.17
C CYS A 89 7.15 -9.15 -2.32
N GLN A 90 5.97 -9.30 -2.91
CA GLN A 90 5.31 -10.61 -3.09
C GLN A 90 5.50 -11.16 -4.51
N LEU A 91 6.17 -10.42 -5.40
CA LEU A 91 6.35 -10.77 -6.81
C LEU A 91 7.69 -11.46 -7.03
N GLY A 92 7.69 -12.58 -7.76
CA GLY A 92 8.90 -13.18 -8.30
C GLY A 92 9.38 -12.37 -9.50
N LYS A 93 10.44 -11.57 -9.32
CA LYS A 93 10.93 -10.67 -10.37
C LYS A 93 11.75 -11.40 -11.42
N TYR A 94 11.59 -11.01 -12.68
CA TYR A 94 12.42 -11.45 -13.79
C TYR A 94 12.65 -10.29 -14.77
N THR A 95 13.73 -10.35 -15.55
CA THR A 95 14.16 -9.27 -16.45
C THR A 95 14.14 -9.72 -17.91
N THR A 96 14.03 -8.76 -18.82
CA THR A 96 14.20 -8.96 -20.27
C THR A 96 15.35 -8.10 -20.77
N ASN A 97 16.03 -8.55 -21.83
CA ASN A 97 17.12 -7.82 -22.48
C ASN A 97 16.68 -7.15 -23.80
N SER A 98 15.40 -7.24 -24.17
CA SER A 98 14.87 -6.64 -25.40
C SER A 98 15.02 -5.11 -25.35
N SER A 99 15.73 -4.55 -26.32
CA SER A 99 15.97 -3.10 -26.43
C SER A 99 16.50 -2.43 -25.14
N ALA A 100 17.28 -3.16 -24.33
CA ALA A 100 17.72 -2.68 -23.02
C ALA A 100 18.88 -1.66 -23.08
N ASP A 101 19.73 -1.73 -24.11
CA ASP A 101 20.96 -0.92 -24.17
C ASP A 101 20.72 0.55 -24.56
N HIS A 102 19.72 0.81 -25.40
CA HIS A 102 19.44 2.15 -25.89
C HIS A 102 17.95 2.33 -26.19
N ARG A 103 17.46 3.57 -26.05
CA ARG A 103 16.07 3.90 -26.35
C ARG A 103 15.80 3.76 -27.84
N VAL A 104 14.83 2.92 -28.18
CA VAL A 104 14.26 2.80 -29.52
C VAL A 104 12.92 3.53 -29.58
N ARG A 105 12.43 3.84 -30.78
CA ARG A 105 11.12 4.50 -30.95
C ARG A 105 9.97 3.66 -30.38
N LEU A 106 9.99 2.36 -30.65
CA LEU A 106 9.05 1.38 -30.12
C LEU A 106 9.62 -0.02 -30.34
N ASP A 107 9.65 -0.85 -29.30
CA ASP A 107 9.89 -2.28 -29.40
C ASP A 107 8.53 -2.98 -29.46
N LEU A 108 8.22 -3.63 -30.59
CA LEU A 108 6.91 -4.27 -30.80
C LEU A 108 6.68 -5.46 -29.86
N GLY A 109 7.73 -6.20 -29.49
CA GLY A 109 7.61 -7.33 -28.57
C GLY A 109 7.31 -6.88 -27.16
N LEU A 110 8.01 -5.84 -26.70
CA LEU A 110 7.71 -5.21 -25.40
C LEU A 110 6.35 -4.52 -25.40
N TRP A 111 5.96 -3.89 -26.52
CA TRP A 111 4.65 -3.28 -26.66
C TRP A 111 3.51 -4.29 -26.53
N ASP A 112 3.65 -5.46 -27.16
CA ASP A 112 2.66 -6.55 -27.07
C ASP A 112 2.54 -7.05 -25.63
N LYS A 113 3.67 -7.31 -24.96
CA LYS A 113 3.71 -7.69 -23.54
C LYS A 113 3.12 -6.62 -22.62
N PHE A 114 3.50 -5.37 -22.84
CA PHE A 114 2.96 -4.23 -22.09
C PHE A 114 1.45 -4.12 -22.27
N SER A 115 0.95 -4.25 -23.51
CA SER A 115 -0.49 -4.16 -23.82
C SER A 115 -1.28 -5.29 -23.16
N GLU A 116 -0.73 -6.50 -23.15
CA GLU A 116 -1.30 -7.64 -22.43
C GLU A 116 -1.37 -7.38 -20.91
N LEU A 117 -0.27 -6.90 -20.32
CA LEU A 117 -0.18 -6.60 -18.89
C LEU A 117 -1.08 -5.44 -18.48
N ALA A 118 -1.16 -4.39 -19.31
CA ALA A 118 -2.06 -3.26 -19.11
C ALA A 118 -3.51 -3.72 -19.12
N THR A 119 -3.90 -4.56 -20.09
CA THR A 119 -5.26 -5.12 -20.17
C THR A 119 -5.61 -5.93 -18.92
N LYS A 120 -4.71 -6.81 -18.46
CA LYS A 120 -4.88 -7.55 -17.20
C LYS A 120 -5.02 -6.61 -16.00
N CYS A 121 -4.24 -5.53 -15.95
CA CYS A 121 -4.31 -4.55 -14.88
C CYS A 121 -5.64 -3.78 -14.90
N ILE A 122 -6.16 -3.40 -16.08
CA ILE A 122 -7.47 -2.76 -16.23
C ILE A 122 -8.58 -3.66 -15.69
N ILE A 123 -8.56 -4.96 -16.00
CA ILE A 123 -9.52 -5.93 -15.44
C ILE A 123 -9.45 -5.90 -13.90
N LYS A 124 -8.24 -5.86 -13.33
CA LYS A 124 -8.04 -5.74 -11.88
C LYS A 124 -8.49 -4.39 -11.30
N ILE A 125 -8.46 -3.30 -12.06
CA ILE A 125 -9.02 -2.01 -11.66
C ILE A 125 -10.56 -2.08 -11.60
N VAL A 126 -11.20 -2.72 -12.57
CA VAL A 126 -12.65 -2.94 -12.56
C VAL A 126 -13.05 -3.84 -11.37
N GLU A 127 -12.29 -4.91 -11.12
CA GLU A 127 -12.47 -5.77 -9.94
C GLU A 127 -12.30 -5.02 -8.61
N PHE A 128 -11.35 -4.08 -8.54
CA PHE A 128 -11.15 -3.21 -7.39
C PHE A 128 -12.35 -2.30 -7.17
N ALA A 129 -12.80 -1.61 -8.21
CA ALA A 129 -13.93 -0.69 -8.14
C ALA A 129 -15.21 -1.41 -7.67
N LYS A 130 -15.48 -2.62 -8.17
CA LYS A 130 -16.62 -3.45 -7.74
C LYS A 130 -16.59 -3.83 -6.24
N ARG A 131 -15.41 -3.82 -5.61
CA ARG A 131 -15.24 -4.10 -4.17
C ARG A 131 -15.33 -2.85 -3.30
N LEU A 132 -15.39 -1.65 -3.89
CA LEU A 132 -15.54 -0.41 -3.15
C LEU A 132 -16.98 -0.28 -2.62
N PRO A 133 -17.16 0.02 -1.31
CA PRO A 133 -18.49 0.26 -0.76
C PRO A 133 -19.22 1.39 -1.52
N GLY A 134 -20.44 1.11 -1.97
CA GLY A 134 -21.29 2.08 -2.69
C GLY A 134 -21.03 2.19 -4.21
N PHE A 135 -19.98 1.57 -4.76
CA PHE A 135 -19.73 1.67 -6.21
C PHE A 135 -20.76 0.90 -7.04
N THR A 136 -21.13 -0.31 -6.61
CA THR A 136 -22.10 -1.17 -7.32
C THR A 136 -23.54 -0.67 -7.25
N SER A 137 -23.85 0.23 -6.32
CA SER A 137 -25.16 0.89 -6.23
C SER A 137 -25.32 2.07 -7.19
N LEU A 138 -24.23 2.55 -7.80
CA LEU A 138 -24.30 3.59 -8.84
C LEU A 138 -24.89 3.00 -10.13
N THR A 139 -25.40 3.87 -11.00
CA THR A 139 -25.88 3.44 -12.32
C THR A 139 -24.73 2.86 -13.15
N ILE A 140 -25.02 1.95 -14.07
CA ILE A 140 -24.00 1.38 -14.96
C ILE A 140 -23.32 2.48 -15.80
N ALA A 141 -24.06 3.51 -16.19
CA ALA A 141 -23.52 4.66 -16.92
C ALA A 141 -22.49 5.44 -16.07
N ASP A 142 -22.78 5.68 -14.79
CA ASP A 142 -21.84 6.37 -13.89
C ASP A 142 -20.62 5.50 -13.58
N GLN A 143 -20.81 4.20 -13.35
CA GLN A 143 -19.70 3.27 -13.14
C GLN A 143 -18.74 3.27 -14.34
N ILE A 144 -19.26 3.24 -15.56
CA ILE A 144 -18.46 3.32 -16.80
C ILE A 144 -17.75 4.66 -16.89
N THR A 145 -18.44 5.76 -16.60
CA THR A 145 -17.90 7.12 -16.69
C THR A 145 -16.74 7.31 -15.71
N LEU A 146 -16.92 6.91 -14.45
CA LEU A 146 -15.89 6.97 -13.42
C LEU A 146 -14.67 6.11 -13.78
N LEU A 147 -14.90 4.88 -14.24
CA LEU A 147 -13.80 4.00 -14.67
C LEU A 147 -13.06 4.57 -15.86
N LYS A 148 -13.74 5.08 -16.89
CA LYS A 148 -13.09 5.69 -18.06
C LYS A 148 -12.26 6.91 -17.68
N ALA A 149 -12.75 7.74 -16.75
CA ALA A 149 -12.05 8.93 -16.29
C ALA A 149 -10.80 8.59 -15.45
N ALA A 150 -10.92 7.66 -14.49
CA ALA A 150 -9.86 7.40 -13.50
C ALA A 150 -8.91 6.25 -13.85
N CYS A 151 -9.20 5.43 -14.86
CA CYS A 151 -8.43 4.21 -15.14
C CYS A 151 -6.93 4.48 -15.33
N LEU A 152 -6.58 5.52 -16.08
CA LEU A 152 -5.20 5.87 -16.36
C LEU A 152 -4.46 6.36 -15.09
N ASP A 153 -5.11 7.18 -14.26
CA ASP A 153 -4.54 7.63 -12.99
C ASP A 153 -4.27 6.46 -12.03
N ILE A 154 -5.20 5.50 -11.96
CA ILE A 154 -5.03 4.30 -11.14
C ILE A 154 -3.90 3.43 -11.69
N LEU A 155 -3.75 3.29 -13.01
CA LEU A 155 -2.63 2.56 -13.62
C LEU A 155 -1.29 3.21 -13.26
N ILE A 156 -1.17 4.53 -13.40
CA ILE A 156 0.04 5.28 -13.07
C ILE A 156 0.38 5.15 -11.59
N LEU A 157 -0.59 5.38 -10.70
CA LEU A 157 -0.37 5.27 -9.26
C LEU A 157 0.12 3.86 -8.87
N ARG A 158 -0.52 2.82 -9.42
CA ARG A 158 -0.16 1.43 -9.20
C ARG A 158 1.27 1.14 -9.65
N ILE A 159 1.66 1.53 -10.87
CA ILE A 159 3.03 1.25 -11.35
C ILE A 159 4.09 2.06 -10.59
N CYS A 160 3.79 3.30 -10.17
CA CYS A 160 4.69 4.10 -9.34
C CYS A 160 4.97 3.42 -7.98
N THR A 161 3.99 2.72 -7.39
CA THR A 161 4.21 1.95 -6.15
C THR A 161 5.08 0.70 -6.34
N ARG A 162 5.46 0.38 -7.59
CA ARG A 162 6.33 -0.73 -7.98
C ARG A 162 7.72 -0.28 -8.42
N TYR A 163 8.01 1.01 -8.29
CA TYR A 163 9.33 1.57 -8.56
C TYR A 163 10.34 1.13 -7.52
N THR A 164 11.52 0.70 -7.97
CA THR A 164 12.65 0.34 -7.11
C THR A 164 13.78 1.36 -7.34
N PRO A 165 13.98 2.32 -6.42
CA PRO A 165 14.91 3.45 -6.62
C PRO A 165 16.36 3.04 -6.85
N GLU A 166 16.80 1.94 -6.25
CA GLU A 166 18.19 1.49 -6.31
C GLU A 166 18.58 0.99 -7.70
N GLN A 167 17.61 0.52 -8.50
CA GLN A 167 17.83 0.01 -9.86
C GLN A 167 17.21 0.91 -10.94
N ASP A 168 16.44 1.94 -10.56
CA ASP A 168 15.65 2.76 -11.49
C ASP A 168 14.68 1.95 -12.37
N THR A 169 14.10 0.89 -11.80
CA THR A 169 13.20 -0.04 -12.52
C THR A 169 11.79 -0.07 -11.94
N MET A 170 10.80 -0.40 -12.77
CA MET A 170 9.42 -0.65 -12.34
C MET A 170 9.02 -2.10 -12.59
N THR A 171 8.40 -2.78 -11.62
CA THR A 171 8.01 -4.19 -11.77
C THR A 171 6.50 -4.36 -11.99
N PHE A 172 6.13 -4.97 -13.12
CA PHE A 172 4.75 -5.33 -13.47
C PHE A 172 4.20 -6.46 -12.60
N SER A 173 2.89 -6.71 -12.71
CA SER A 173 2.15 -7.67 -11.87
C SER A 173 2.47 -9.14 -12.13
N ASP A 174 3.17 -9.46 -13.21
CA ASP A 174 3.69 -10.80 -13.49
C ASP A 174 5.15 -10.97 -13.04
N GLY A 175 5.80 -9.90 -12.58
CA GLY A 175 7.20 -9.90 -12.17
C GLY A 175 8.17 -9.32 -13.19
N LEU A 176 7.71 -9.00 -14.41
CA LEU A 176 8.58 -8.36 -15.41
C LEU A 176 9.08 -7.02 -14.89
N THR A 177 10.40 -6.84 -14.91
CA THR A 177 11.12 -5.63 -14.49
C THR A 177 11.87 -5.04 -15.67
#